data_AF-G4D2F5-F1
#
_entry.id   AF-G4D2F5-F1
#
_cell.length_a   1.000
_cell.length_b   1.000
_cell.length_c   1.000
_cell.angle_alpha   90.00
_cell.angle_beta   90.00
_cell.angle_gamma   90.00
#
_symmetry.space_group_name_H-M   'P 1'
#
loop_
_entity.id
_entity.type
_entity.pdbx_description
1 polymer ?
#
loop_
_entity_poly.entity_id
_entity_poly.type
_entity_poly.pdbx_seq_one_letter_code
_entity_poly.pdbx_strand_id
1 'polypeptide(L)'
;MNKEVLMKKIILSALLAVSLSSVVYAQEASVTDQVVLLDGNKVEVQGYNIDGSNYFKLRDIAAILKDTKVSFDVNFNEDTNDILIKRFSKYEPLPTDLQKSDVKDLEIQPAFQKARVDNDKVKYSGYLINGNNYFKLRDLGKNLGFVVDYNEAERKVLIRSEKIEPKDLTSREEIKLVNLTAAVSSNTKDLTPEKDVISIYDFTDKANIIGRTDNGQQHALEVEYLSEENVLLLTPIQLKFKGSLKITPIVKVEQDGKSEFFVLKSKNIELNNLPAGIDKNANYVLTLGYYEGESTFKGLSVINVKGGLK
;
A
#
# COMPACT_ATOMS: atom_id res chain seq x y z
N MET A 1 18.14 34.73 -64.25
CA MET A 1 19.32 33.97 -64.69
C MET A 1 19.79 33.05 -63.56
N ASN A 2 19.33 31.79 -63.59
CA ASN A 2 20.07 30.54 -63.29
C ASN A 2 20.87 30.41 -61.97
N LYS A 3 20.83 29.34 -61.18
CA LYS A 3 20.38 27.93 -61.26
C LYS A 3 20.13 27.50 -59.79
N GLU A 4 19.02 26.87 -59.47
CA GLU A 4 18.90 25.40 -59.32
C GLU A 4 19.90 24.72 -58.36
N VAL A 5 19.33 23.79 -57.59
CA VAL A 5 19.93 22.71 -56.78
C VAL A 5 20.29 23.05 -55.33
N LEU A 6 19.31 22.89 -54.43
CA LEU A 6 19.35 21.72 -53.53
C LEU A 6 17.96 21.45 -52.93
N MET A 7 17.25 20.53 -53.58
CA MET A 7 16.10 19.80 -53.05
C MET A 7 16.44 19.24 -51.65
N LYS A 8 15.85 19.79 -50.59
CA LYS A 8 15.78 19.11 -49.29
C LYS A 8 14.36 18.61 -49.11
N LYS A 9 14.18 17.32 -49.41
CA LYS A 9 12.97 16.54 -49.25
C LYS A 9 12.28 16.89 -47.92
N ILE A 10 11.10 17.48 -48.00
CA ILE A 10 10.14 17.48 -46.89
C ILE A 10 9.69 16.03 -46.78
N ILE A 11 10.35 15.26 -45.90
CA ILE A 11 9.84 13.96 -45.48
C ILE A 11 8.66 14.28 -44.57
N LEU A 12 7.47 14.18 -45.14
CA LEU A 12 6.21 14.04 -44.42
C LEU A 12 6.28 12.70 -43.67
N SER A 13 6.88 12.70 -42.48
CA SER A 13 6.84 11.54 -41.59
C SER A 13 5.43 11.46 -41.00
N ALA A 14 4.55 10.76 -41.71
CA ALA A 14 3.35 10.19 -41.15
C ALA A 14 3.77 9.17 -40.08
N LEU A 15 3.94 9.65 -38.84
CA LEU A 15 4.01 8.76 -37.68
C LEU A 15 2.57 8.31 -37.44
N LEU A 16 2.19 7.22 -38.10
CA LEU A 16 1.01 6.45 -37.76
C LEU A 16 1.29 5.87 -36.37
N ALA A 17 0.95 6.63 -35.33
CA ALA A 17 0.80 6.11 -34.00
C ALA A 17 -0.39 5.14 -34.05
N VAL A 18 -0.10 3.87 -34.38
CA VAL A 18 -0.99 2.78 -34.00
C VAL A 18 -0.91 2.73 -32.48
N SER A 19 -1.70 3.59 -31.84
CA SER A 19 -2.10 3.37 -30.46
C SER A 19 -2.82 2.03 -30.49
N LEU A 20 -2.13 0.98 -30.05
CA LEU A 20 -2.81 -0.17 -29.45
C LEU A 20 -3.52 0.40 -28.22
N SER A 21 -4.67 1.04 -28.43
CA SER A 21 -5.69 1.13 -27.43
C SER A 21 -6.04 -0.33 -27.13
N SER A 22 -5.41 -0.90 -26.10
CA SER A 22 -5.94 -2.10 -25.47
C SER A 22 -7.41 -1.80 -25.24
N VAL A 23 -8.28 -2.50 -25.96
CA VAL A 23 -9.71 -2.41 -25.73
C VAL A 23 -9.89 -2.90 -24.30
N VAL A 24 -10.07 -1.96 -23.37
CA VAL A 24 -10.53 -2.28 -22.03
C VAL A 24 -11.98 -2.71 -22.25
N TYR A 25 -12.20 -4.02 -22.39
CA TYR A 25 -13.54 -4.55 -22.34
C TYR A 25 -14.15 -4.09 -21.01
N ALA A 26 -15.33 -3.48 -21.07
CA ALA A 26 -16.08 -3.18 -19.87
C ALA A 26 -16.28 -4.50 -19.12
N GLN A 27 -15.73 -4.60 -17.91
CA GLN A 27 -15.92 -5.77 -17.08
C GLN A 27 -17.39 -5.81 -16.65
N GLU A 28 -18.15 -6.77 -17.17
CA GLU A 28 -19.52 -6.96 -16.76
C GLU A 28 -19.57 -7.65 -15.38
N ALA A 29 -20.38 -7.10 -14.49
CA ALA A 29 -20.70 -7.72 -13.20
C ALA A 29 -22.21 -7.86 -13.09
N SER A 30 -22.66 -9.04 -12.68
CA SER A 30 -24.07 -9.30 -12.36
C SER A 30 -24.21 -9.56 -10.87
N VAL A 31 -25.25 -9.03 -10.23
CA VAL A 31 -25.57 -9.40 -8.85
C VAL A 31 -25.69 -10.93 -8.76
N THR A 32 -25.04 -11.53 -7.76
CA THR A 32 -25.14 -12.98 -7.55
C THR A 32 -26.54 -13.34 -7.05
N ASP A 33 -27.17 -14.33 -7.69
CA ASP A 33 -28.47 -14.88 -7.30
C ASP A 33 -28.34 -16.00 -6.25
N GLN A 34 -27.11 -16.35 -5.89
CA GLN A 34 -26.78 -17.49 -5.06
C GLN A 34 -27.09 -17.21 -3.59
N VAL A 35 -27.72 -18.17 -2.92
CA VAL A 35 -27.91 -18.12 -1.46
C VAL A 35 -26.56 -18.32 -0.78
N VAL A 36 -26.22 -17.43 0.15
CA VAL A 36 -25.03 -17.52 0.99
C VAL A 36 -25.41 -18.09 2.36
N LEU A 37 -24.71 -19.14 2.76
CA LEU A 37 -24.86 -19.77 4.08
C LEU A 37 -23.60 -19.57 4.91
N LEU A 38 -23.73 -19.09 6.15
CA LEU A 38 -22.70 -19.11 7.17
C LEU A 38 -23.03 -20.21 8.19
N ASP A 39 -22.18 -21.23 8.26
CA ASP A 39 -22.37 -22.40 9.14
C ASP A 39 -23.77 -23.03 8.99
N GLY A 40 -24.27 -23.08 7.76
CA GLY A 40 -25.59 -23.60 7.41
C GLY A 40 -26.75 -22.61 7.55
N ASN A 41 -26.54 -21.46 8.21
CA ASN A 41 -27.56 -20.43 8.36
C ASN A 41 -27.51 -19.42 7.21
N LYS A 42 -28.67 -19.06 6.66
CA LYS A 42 -28.75 -18.04 5.61
C LYS A 42 -28.31 -16.68 6.14
N VAL A 43 -27.41 -16.01 5.41
CA VAL A 43 -27.01 -14.63 5.68
C VAL A 43 -27.42 -13.73 4.51
N GLU A 44 -27.85 -12.52 4.83
CA GLU A 44 -28.20 -11.51 3.83
C GLU A 44 -26.95 -10.68 3.51
N VAL A 45 -26.32 -10.97 2.37
CA VAL A 45 -25.14 -10.29 1.88
C VAL A 45 -25.18 -10.20 0.36
N GLN A 46 -24.83 -9.04 -0.19
CA GLN A 46 -24.79 -8.84 -1.64
C GLN A 46 -23.38 -9.14 -2.17
N GLY A 47 -23.33 -9.90 -3.25
CA GLY A 47 -22.12 -10.14 -4.02
C GLY A 47 -22.36 -9.96 -5.50
N TYR A 48 -21.29 -9.90 -6.27
CA TYR A 48 -21.32 -9.83 -7.72
C TYR A 48 -20.59 -11.02 -8.32
N ASN A 49 -21.16 -11.61 -9.37
CA ASN A 49 -20.46 -12.54 -10.22
C ASN A 49 -19.67 -11.74 -11.27
N ILE A 50 -18.37 -11.98 -11.34
CA ILE A 50 -17.45 -11.39 -12.32
C ILE A 50 -16.58 -12.53 -12.83
N ASP A 51 -16.62 -12.80 -14.13
CA ASP A 51 -15.90 -13.90 -14.79
C ASP A 51 -16.10 -15.26 -14.08
N GLY A 52 -17.34 -15.57 -13.71
CA GLY A 52 -17.71 -16.84 -13.08
C GLY A 52 -17.26 -16.99 -11.62
N SER A 53 -16.66 -15.96 -11.01
CA SER A 53 -16.28 -15.94 -9.60
C SER A 53 -17.17 -14.99 -8.81
N ASN A 54 -17.47 -15.33 -7.55
CA ASN A 54 -18.20 -14.43 -6.66
C ASN A 54 -17.24 -13.49 -5.93
N TYR A 55 -17.52 -12.19 -6.05
CA TYR A 55 -16.84 -11.10 -5.39
C TYR A 55 -17.77 -10.47 -4.37
N PHE A 56 -17.26 -10.21 -3.18
CA PHE A 56 -18.04 -9.62 -2.09
C PHE A 56 -17.30 -8.42 -1.50
N LYS A 57 -18.06 -7.43 -1.04
CA LYS A 57 -17.53 -6.28 -0.32
C LYS A 57 -16.78 -6.79 0.91
N LEU A 58 -15.52 -6.39 1.07
CA LEU A 58 -14.64 -6.88 2.13
C LEU A 58 -15.29 -6.72 3.52
N ARG A 59 -15.85 -5.54 3.77
CA ARG A 59 -16.48 -5.19 5.05
C ARG A 59 -17.77 -5.95 5.32
N ASP A 60 -18.51 -6.35 4.29
CA ASP A 60 -19.70 -7.17 4.46
C ASP A 60 -19.33 -8.60 4.88
N ILE A 61 -18.24 -9.15 4.33
CA ILE A 61 -17.69 -10.43 4.78
C ILE A 61 -17.17 -10.35 6.22
N ALA A 62 -16.53 -9.24 6.59
CA ALA A 62 -16.14 -9.00 7.98
C ALA A 62 -17.36 -8.93 8.91
N ALA A 63 -18.43 -8.25 8.49
CA ALA A 63 -19.66 -8.09 9.26
C ALA A 63 -20.39 -9.42 9.51
N ILE A 64 -20.50 -10.31 8.51
CA ILE A 64 -21.14 -11.62 8.72
C ILE A 64 -20.29 -12.55 9.61
N LEU A 65 -18.97 -12.40 9.62
CA LEU A 65 -18.06 -13.23 10.41
C LEU A 65 -17.75 -12.65 11.80
N LYS A 66 -18.28 -11.47 12.14
CA LYS A 66 -17.83 -10.68 13.30
C LYS A 66 -17.90 -11.42 14.65
N ASP A 67 -18.91 -12.29 14.82
CA ASP A 67 -19.19 -13.04 16.05
C ASP A 67 -18.57 -14.46 16.05
N THR A 68 -17.67 -14.73 15.10
CA THR A 68 -17.02 -16.04 14.93
C THR A 68 -15.55 -16.01 15.32
N LYS A 69 -14.92 -17.19 15.44
CA LYS A 69 -13.47 -17.31 15.73
C LYS A 69 -12.57 -16.86 14.57
N VAL A 70 -13.15 -16.68 13.38
CA VAL A 70 -12.45 -16.21 12.16
C VAL A 70 -12.80 -14.76 11.82
N SER A 71 -13.38 -14.02 12.77
CA SER A 71 -13.57 -12.56 12.67
C SER A 71 -12.24 -11.87 12.33
N PHE A 72 -12.30 -10.84 11.49
CA PHE A 72 -11.12 -10.07 11.11
C PHE A 72 -11.46 -8.60 11.03
N ASP A 73 -10.54 -7.77 11.49
CA ASP A 73 -10.70 -6.32 11.46
C ASP A 73 -10.31 -5.74 10.09
N VAL A 74 -10.93 -4.62 9.71
CA VAL A 74 -10.68 -3.92 8.43
C VAL A 74 -10.54 -2.42 8.68
N ASN A 75 -9.33 -1.91 8.50
CA ASN A 75 -8.98 -0.50 8.58
C ASN A 75 -8.43 0.02 7.26
N PHE A 76 -8.30 1.34 7.18
CA PHE A 76 -7.68 2.02 6.07
C PHE A 76 -6.54 2.88 6.60
N ASN A 77 -5.36 2.77 5.99
CA ASN A 77 -4.23 3.64 6.27
C ASN A 77 -4.21 4.74 5.21
N GLU A 78 -4.58 5.96 5.60
CA GLU A 78 -4.59 7.12 4.69
C GLU A 78 -3.19 7.53 4.24
N ASP A 79 -2.17 7.32 5.07
CA ASP A 79 -0.80 7.72 4.73
C ASP A 79 -0.23 6.86 3.58
N THR A 80 -0.52 5.55 3.61
CA THR A 80 0.01 4.60 2.63
C THR A 80 -1.02 4.18 1.58
N ASN A 81 -2.27 4.62 1.72
CA ASN A 81 -3.42 4.22 0.90
C ASN A 81 -3.60 2.68 0.89
N ASP A 82 -3.37 2.06 2.04
CA ASP A 82 -3.43 0.61 2.22
C ASP A 82 -4.73 0.19 2.95
N ILE A 83 -5.33 -0.90 2.49
CA ILE A 83 -6.36 -1.62 3.25
C ILE A 83 -5.63 -2.50 4.27
N LEU A 84 -5.87 -2.28 5.55
CA LEU A 84 -5.29 -3.07 6.63
C LEU A 84 -6.31 -4.09 7.11
N ILE A 85 -5.96 -5.37 7.01
CA ILE A 85 -6.76 -6.48 7.49
C ILE A 85 -5.99 -7.18 8.61
N LYS A 86 -6.64 -7.36 9.76
CA LYS A 86 -6.06 -8.07 10.89
C LYS A 86 -6.87 -9.33 11.16
N ARG A 87 -6.27 -10.49 10.94
CA ARG A 87 -6.94 -11.79 11.14
C ARG A 87 -7.27 -11.99 12.62
N PHE A 88 -8.30 -12.79 12.87
CA PHE A 88 -8.69 -13.24 14.22
C PHE A 88 -8.87 -12.08 15.22
N SER A 89 -9.34 -10.95 14.72
CA SER A 89 -9.52 -9.70 15.46
C SER A 89 -10.96 -9.24 15.35
N LYS A 90 -11.45 -8.56 16.38
CA LYS A 90 -12.84 -8.09 16.42
C LYS A 90 -13.09 -7.07 15.29
N TYR A 91 -14.18 -7.27 14.56
CA TYR A 91 -14.70 -6.28 13.62
C TYR A 91 -15.86 -5.49 14.25
N GLU A 92 -15.85 -4.17 14.09
CA GLU A 92 -16.97 -3.29 14.45
C GLU A 92 -17.71 -2.87 13.17
N PRO A 93 -18.95 -3.37 12.94
CA PRO A 93 -19.70 -3.04 11.74
C PRO A 93 -20.00 -1.55 11.62
N LEU A 94 -19.89 -1.03 10.40
CA LEU A 94 -20.31 0.32 10.04
C LEU A 94 -21.79 0.33 9.64
N PRO A 95 -22.49 1.48 9.73
CA PRO A 95 -23.88 1.59 9.28
C PRO A 95 -24.10 1.21 7.81
N THR A 96 -23.05 1.30 6.99
CA THR A 96 -23.07 1.00 5.55
C THR A 96 -22.74 -0.47 5.23
N ASP A 97 -22.42 -1.29 6.22
CA ASP A 97 -22.17 -2.72 6.01
C ASP A 97 -23.49 -3.48 5.80
N LEU A 98 -23.45 -4.50 4.94
CA LEU A 98 -24.59 -5.33 4.54
C LEU A 98 -25.75 -4.56 3.87
N GLN A 99 -25.57 -3.27 3.58
CA GLN A 99 -26.53 -2.51 2.78
C GLN A 99 -26.47 -2.97 1.33
N LYS A 100 -27.62 -3.37 0.79
CA LYS A 100 -27.76 -3.72 -0.63
C LYS A 100 -27.73 -2.46 -1.47
N SER A 101 -27.00 -2.50 -2.58
CA SER A 101 -27.04 -1.49 -3.63
C SER A 101 -28.02 -1.91 -4.72
N ASP A 102 -29.02 -1.06 -4.98
CA ASP A 102 -29.97 -1.22 -6.08
C ASP A 102 -29.55 -0.44 -7.34
N VAL A 103 -28.30 0.04 -7.37
CA VAL A 103 -27.75 0.81 -8.48
C VAL A 103 -27.64 -0.09 -9.72
N LYS A 104 -28.33 0.30 -10.80
CA LYS A 104 -28.34 -0.45 -12.06
C LYS A 104 -27.05 -0.28 -12.86
N ASP A 105 -26.46 0.93 -12.82
CA ASP A 105 -25.22 1.25 -13.51
C ASP A 105 -24.06 1.21 -12.52
N LEU A 106 -23.37 0.08 -12.46
CA LEU A 106 -22.24 -0.11 -11.56
C LEU A 106 -20.99 0.60 -12.09
N GLU A 107 -20.37 1.44 -11.25
CA GLU A 107 -19.01 1.92 -11.49
C GLU A 107 -18.02 0.84 -11.04
N ILE A 108 -17.38 0.17 -12.00
CA ILE A 108 -16.46 -0.94 -11.73
C ILE A 108 -15.08 -0.57 -12.26
N GLN A 109 -14.08 -0.64 -11.39
CA GLN A 109 -12.67 -0.48 -11.76
C GLN A 109 -11.82 -1.51 -11.02
N PRO A 110 -10.68 -1.95 -11.58
CA PRO A 110 -9.72 -2.76 -10.84
C PRO A 110 -9.33 -2.07 -9.52
N ALA A 111 -9.29 -2.84 -8.42
CA ALA A 111 -8.80 -2.31 -7.16
C ALA A 111 -7.27 -2.21 -7.22
N PHE A 112 -6.75 -0.98 -7.30
CA PHE A 112 -5.31 -0.71 -7.25
C PHE A 112 -4.78 -0.50 -5.83
N GLN A 113 -5.68 -0.37 -4.84
CA GLN A 113 -5.31 -0.24 -3.43
C GLN A 113 -4.55 -1.49 -2.98
N LYS A 114 -3.43 -1.28 -2.29
CA LYS A 114 -2.67 -2.39 -1.70
C LYS A 114 -3.44 -2.89 -0.48
N ALA A 115 -3.48 -4.20 -0.29
CA ALA A 115 -4.00 -4.80 0.92
C ALA A 115 -2.85 -5.38 1.75
N ARG A 116 -2.95 -5.27 3.07
CA ARG A 116 -2.06 -5.92 4.03
C ARG A 116 -2.88 -6.83 4.94
N VAL A 117 -2.39 -8.03 5.15
CA VAL A 117 -2.98 -9.00 6.08
C VAL A 117 -1.93 -9.30 7.13
N ASP A 118 -2.19 -8.91 8.38
CA ASP A 118 -1.23 -8.99 9.49
C ASP A 118 0.13 -8.37 9.12
N ASN A 119 0.10 -7.17 8.53
CA ASN A 119 1.23 -6.37 8.03
C ASN A 119 1.93 -6.91 6.76
N ASP A 120 1.68 -8.16 6.36
CA ASP A 120 2.17 -8.70 5.11
C ASP A 120 1.30 -8.18 3.95
N LYS A 121 1.91 -7.55 2.95
CA LYS A 121 1.22 -7.19 1.71
C LYS A 121 0.61 -8.43 1.08
N VAL A 122 -0.59 -8.35 0.51
CA VAL A 122 -1.24 -9.43 -0.23
C VAL A 122 -1.68 -8.92 -1.59
N LYS A 123 -1.50 -9.73 -2.63
CA LYS A 123 -2.08 -9.47 -3.94
C LYS A 123 -3.47 -10.11 -3.99
N TYR A 124 -4.49 -9.29 -3.82
CA TYR A 124 -5.84 -9.69 -4.18
C TYR A 124 -6.16 -9.28 -5.61
N SER A 125 -6.82 -10.17 -6.33
CA SER A 125 -7.62 -9.77 -7.48
C SER A 125 -8.93 -9.21 -6.93
N GLY A 126 -9.16 -7.92 -7.11
CA GLY A 126 -10.34 -7.24 -6.60
C GLY A 126 -10.76 -6.08 -7.47
N TYR A 127 -11.97 -5.59 -7.21
CA TYR A 127 -12.58 -4.46 -7.90
C TYR A 127 -13.03 -3.43 -6.89
N LEU A 128 -12.93 -2.15 -7.26
CA LEU A 128 -13.73 -1.11 -6.64
C LEU A 128 -15.06 -1.07 -7.38
N ILE A 129 -16.15 -1.35 -6.67
CA ILE A 129 -17.52 -1.25 -7.19
C ILE A 129 -18.24 -0.18 -6.38
N ASN A 130 -18.65 0.90 -7.05
CA ASN A 130 -19.26 2.09 -6.42
C ASN A 130 -18.44 2.56 -5.19
N GLY A 131 -17.12 2.67 -5.36
CA GLY A 131 -16.19 3.11 -4.33
C GLY A 131 -15.88 2.11 -3.20
N ASN A 132 -16.42 0.88 -3.23
CA ASN A 132 -16.19 -0.13 -2.21
C ASN A 132 -15.26 -1.25 -2.70
N ASN A 133 -14.43 -1.81 -1.82
CA ASN A 133 -13.49 -2.89 -2.16
C ASN A 133 -14.17 -4.27 -2.18
N TYR A 134 -14.20 -4.91 -3.35
CA TYR A 134 -14.72 -6.25 -3.57
C TYR A 134 -13.60 -7.23 -3.92
N PHE A 135 -13.57 -8.36 -3.23
CA PHE A 135 -12.56 -9.40 -3.46
C PHE A 135 -13.20 -10.75 -3.71
N LYS A 136 -12.50 -11.60 -4.47
CA LYS A 136 -12.91 -12.97 -4.74
C LYS A 136 -13.02 -13.74 -3.43
N LEU A 137 -14.22 -14.23 -3.11
CA LEU A 137 -14.52 -14.81 -1.79
C LEU A 137 -13.60 -15.97 -1.41
N ARG A 138 -13.30 -16.85 -2.37
CA ARG A 138 -12.42 -18.00 -2.13
C ARG A 138 -10.98 -17.60 -1.79
N ASP A 139 -10.52 -16.48 -2.34
CA ASP A 139 -9.18 -15.98 -2.06
C ASP A 139 -9.12 -15.32 -0.69
N LEU A 140 -10.19 -14.58 -0.30
CA LEU A 140 -10.36 -14.12 1.08
C LEU A 140 -10.37 -15.29 2.07
N GLY A 141 -11.19 -16.32 1.84
CA GLY A 141 -11.27 -17.49 2.72
C GLY A 141 -9.91 -18.14 2.97
N LYS A 142 -9.18 -18.44 1.89
CA LYS A 142 -7.83 -19.01 1.97
C LYS A 142 -6.88 -18.10 2.74
N ASN A 143 -6.85 -16.80 2.45
CA ASN A 143 -5.86 -15.90 3.02
C ASN A 143 -6.17 -15.44 4.45
N LEU A 144 -7.45 -15.41 4.82
CA LEU A 144 -7.90 -14.98 6.15
C LEU A 144 -8.16 -16.16 7.10
N GLY A 145 -8.20 -17.39 6.60
CA GLY A 145 -8.24 -18.60 7.42
C GLY A 145 -9.65 -19.11 7.73
N PHE A 146 -10.57 -19.01 6.76
CA PHE A 146 -11.92 -19.58 6.85
C PHE A 146 -12.29 -20.35 5.58
N VAL A 147 -13.25 -21.27 5.69
CA VAL A 147 -13.58 -22.16 4.57
C VAL A 147 -14.63 -21.53 3.67
N VAL A 148 -14.38 -21.57 2.36
CA VAL A 148 -15.34 -21.18 1.32
C VAL A 148 -15.52 -22.33 0.34
N ASP A 149 -16.77 -22.75 0.19
CA ASP A 149 -17.17 -23.88 -0.62
C ASP A 149 -18.39 -23.54 -1.50
N TYR A 150 -18.74 -24.45 -2.40
CA TYR A 150 -19.91 -24.29 -3.28
C TYR A 150 -20.68 -25.59 -3.38
N ASN A 151 -21.96 -25.53 -3.02
CA ASN A 151 -22.89 -26.60 -3.33
C ASN A 151 -23.42 -26.40 -4.74
N GLU A 152 -22.95 -27.21 -5.68
CA GLU A 152 -23.34 -27.13 -7.09
C GLU A 152 -24.81 -27.54 -7.31
N ALA A 153 -25.27 -28.59 -6.65
CA ALA A 153 -26.64 -29.10 -6.81
C ALA A 153 -27.69 -28.08 -6.39
N GLU A 154 -27.42 -27.31 -5.34
CA GLU A 154 -28.32 -26.29 -4.81
C GLU A 154 -27.95 -24.86 -5.21
N ARG A 155 -26.84 -24.68 -5.95
CA ARG A 155 -26.25 -23.39 -6.32
C ARG A 155 -26.02 -22.44 -5.13
N LYS A 156 -25.53 -22.97 -4.00
CA LYS A 156 -25.30 -22.19 -2.76
C LYS A 156 -23.82 -21.94 -2.49
N VAL A 157 -23.51 -20.73 -2.04
CA VAL A 157 -22.20 -20.37 -1.48
C VAL A 157 -22.17 -20.77 -0.02
N LEU A 158 -21.16 -21.53 0.38
CA LEU A 158 -20.99 -21.97 1.76
C LEU A 158 -19.78 -21.29 2.37
N ILE A 159 -19.98 -20.59 3.47
CA ILE A 159 -18.94 -20.05 4.34
C ILE A 159 -19.01 -20.86 5.63
N ARG A 160 -17.87 -21.42 6.06
CA ARG A 160 -17.77 -22.05 7.38
C ARG A 160 -16.78 -21.27 8.24
N SER A 161 -17.18 -20.99 9.47
CA SER A 161 -16.35 -20.29 10.45
C SER A 161 -15.30 -21.19 11.13
N GLU A 162 -15.17 -22.42 10.63
CA GLU A 162 -14.05 -23.30 10.93
C GLU A 162 -12.74 -22.60 10.58
N LYS A 163 -11.90 -22.39 11.61
CA LYS A 163 -10.59 -21.81 11.46
C LYS A 163 -9.68 -22.80 10.75
N ILE A 164 -9.13 -22.40 9.61
CA ILE A 164 -8.10 -23.12 8.88
C ILE A 164 -6.81 -22.31 8.87
N GLU A 165 -5.68 -22.98 8.62
CA GLU A 165 -4.40 -22.31 8.45
C GLU A 165 -4.46 -21.34 7.26
N PRO A 166 -4.24 -20.03 7.48
CA PRO A 166 -4.22 -19.07 6.40
C PRO A 166 -3.14 -19.37 5.38
N LYS A 167 -3.48 -19.23 4.10
CA LYS A 167 -2.57 -19.45 2.98
C LYS A 167 -2.22 -18.15 2.29
N ASP A 168 -0.93 -17.92 2.08
CA ASP A 168 -0.48 -16.84 1.20
C ASP A 168 -0.93 -17.12 -0.24
N LEU A 169 -1.53 -16.12 -0.88
CA LEU A 169 -1.95 -16.21 -2.28
C LEU A 169 -0.74 -16.07 -3.23
N THR A 170 0.40 -15.65 -2.71
CA THR A 170 1.66 -15.51 -3.41
C THR A 170 2.66 -16.53 -2.88
N SER A 171 3.29 -17.30 -3.77
CA SER A 171 4.46 -18.10 -3.39
C SER A 171 5.64 -17.16 -3.19
N ARG A 172 6.10 -17.01 -1.95
CA ARG A 172 7.22 -16.11 -1.61
C ARG A 172 8.51 -16.86 -1.33
N GLU A 173 9.59 -16.24 -1.77
CA GLU A 173 10.94 -16.59 -1.38
C GLU A 173 11.31 -15.79 -0.12
N GLU A 174 11.65 -16.51 0.96
CA GLU A 174 12.17 -15.90 2.18
C GLU A 174 13.61 -15.42 1.94
N ILE A 175 13.88 -14.15 2.27
CA ILE A 175 15.18 -13.51 2.15
C ILE A 175 15.59 -12.88 3.47
N LYS A 176 16.88 -12.93 3.78
CA LYS A 176 17.45 -12.30 4.97
C LYS A 176 18.16 -11.00 4.59
N LEU A 177 17.52 -9.87 4.81
CA LEU A 177 18.15 -8.55 4.66
C LEU A 177 19.16 -8.33 5.80
N VAL A 178 20.38 -7.94 5.46
CA VAL A 178 21.48 -7.73 6.43
C VAL A 178 22.06 -6.33 6.43
N ASN A 179 21.89 -5.58 5.34
CA ASN A 179 22.28 -4.17 5.26
C ASN A 179 21.38 -3.45 4.23
N LEU A 180 21.48 -2.12 4.17
CA LEU A 180 20.84 -1.27 3.18
C LEU A 180 21.79 -0.16 2.71
N THR A 181 21.56 0.35 1.51
CA THR A 181 22.14 1.60 1.02
C THR A 181 21.03 2.50 0.49
N ALA A 182 21.20 3.80 0.61
CA ALA A 182 20.28 4.79 0.06
C ALA A 182 21.01 5.73 -0.88
N ALA A 183 20.40 6.04 -2.03
CA ALA A 183 20.93 7.03 -2.96
C ALA A 183 20.55 8.44 -2.48
N VAL A 184 21.19 8.92 -1.41
CA VAL A 184 20.80 10.16 -0.71
C VAL A 184 20.64 11.35 -1.66
N SER A 185 21.54 11.52 -2.63
CA SER A 185 21.44 12.59 -3.63
C SER A 185 20.18 12.50 -4.51
N SER A 186 19.72 11.29 -4.81
CA SER A 186 18.49 11.04 -5.56
C SER A 186 17.24 11.11 -4.66
N ASN A 187 17.43 10.97 -3.35
CA ASN A 187 16.39 11.07 -2.32
C ASN A 187 16.36 12.47 -1.68
N THR A 188 16.89 13.48 -2.35
CA THR A 188 16.84 14.87 -1.89
C THR A 188 15.68 15.60 -2.56
N LYS A 189 14.87 16.31 -1.76
CA LYS A 189 13.80 17.16 -2.26
C LYS A 189 13.77 18.51 -1.56
N ASP A 190 13.27 19.52 -2.27
CA ASP A 190 12.95 20.81 -1.68
C ASP A 190 11.49 20.79 -1.20
N LEU A 191 11.23 21.38 -0.04
CA LEU A 191 9.88 21.51 0.52
C LEU A 191 9.70 22.90 1.13
N THR A 192 8.60 23.56 0.80
CA THR A 192 8.12 24.72 1.54
C THR A 192 6.98 24.23 2.44
N PRO A 193 7.13 24.23 3.78
CA PRO A 193 6.12 23.71 4.67
C PRO A 193 4.83 24.53 4.59
N GLU A 194 3.71 23.88 4.30
CA GLU A 194 2.36 24.48 4.40
C GLU A 194 1.76 24.32 5.80
N LYS A 195 2.36 23.42 6.61
CA LYS A 195 1.98 23.07 7.97
C LYS A 195 3.22 23.04 8.83
N ASP A 196 3.04 23.03 10.15
CA ASP A 196 4.11 22.91 11.14
C ASP A 196 4.61 21.48 11.34
N VAL A 197 4.30 20.59 10.41
CA VAL A 197 4.64 19.18 10.46
C VAL A 197 5.21 18.72 9.13
N ILE A 198 6.28 17.94 9.21
CA ILE A 198 6.77 17.11 8.10
C ILE A 198 6.62 15.64 8.50
N SER A 199 5.96 14.86 7.65
CA SER A 199 5.77 13.42 7.88
C SER A 199 7.01 12.66 7.42
N ILE A 200 7.26 11.50 8.03
CA ILE A 200 8.27 10.57 7.54
C ILE A 200 8.03 10.14 6.09
N TYR A 201 6.76 10.07 5.68
CA TYR A 201 6.38 9.74 4.30
C TYR A 201 6.75 10.84 3.30
N ASP A 202 6.98 12.08 3.76
CA ASP A 202 7.61 13.08 2.92
C ASP A 202 9.03 12.62 2.54
N PHE A 203 9.82 12.11 3.47
CA PHE A 203 11.16 11.63 3.16
C PHE A 203 11.15 10.38 2.29
N THR A 204 10.23 9.46 2.56
CA THR A 204 10.32 8.09 2.04
C THR A 204 9.47 7.83 0.80
N ASP A 205 8.52 8.70 0.44
CA ASP A 205 7.79 8.55 -0.83
C ASP A 205 8.77 8.52 -2.00
N LYS A 206 8.76 7.41 -2.74
CA LYS A 206 9.64 7.13 -3.88
C LYS A 206 11.15 7.21 -3.58
N ALA A 207 11.55 7.12 -2.32
CA ALA A 207 12.95 7.05 -1.95
C ALA A 207 13.60 5.78 -2.53
N ASN A 208 14.75 5.94 -3.16
CA ASN A 208 15.55 4.85 -3.69
C ASN A 208 16.43 4.26 -2.58
N ILE A 209 15.96 3.15 -2.01
CA ILE A 209 16.63 2.40 -0.95
C ILE A 209 16.82 0.96 -1.42
N ILE A 210 18.04 0.45 -1.33
CA ILE A 210 18.41 -0.90 -1.75
C ILE A 210 18.85 -1.70 -0.53
N GLY A 211 18.15 -2.80 -0.25
CA GLY A 211 18.54 -3.79 0.73
C GLY A 211 19.50 -4.80 0.14
N ARG A 212 20.48 -5.25 0.93
CA ARG A 212 21.38 -6.35 0.59
C ARG A 212 21.09 -7.55 1.49
N THR A 213 20.99 -8.72 0.89
CA THR A 213 20.83 -9.99 1.60
C THR A 213 22.16 -10.57 2.06
N ASP A 214 22.12 -11.57 2.94
CA ASP A 214 23.30 -12.33 3.40
C ASP A 214 24.06 -13.03 2.26
N ASN A 215 23.36 -13.49 1.22
CA ASN A 215 23.96 -14.05 0.01
C ASN A 215 24.40 -12.98 -1.01
N GLY A 216 24.23 -11.69 -0.70
CA GLY A 216 24.69 -10.57 -1.50
C GLY A 216 23.75 -10.08 -2.61
N GLN A 217 22.56 -10.65 -2.75
CA GLN A 217 21.51 -10.12 -3.64
C GLN A 217 21.02 -8.74 -3.18
N GLN A 218 20.48 -7.97 -4.13
CA GLN A 218 20.00 -6.62 -3.90
C GLN A 218 18.52 -6.49 -4.26
N HIS A 219 17.76 -5.80 -3.42
CA HIS A 219 16.34 -5.59 -3.61
C HIS A 219 15.98 -4.13 -3.31
N ALA A 220 15.18 -3.52 -4.18
CA ALA A 220 14.57 -2.23 -3.88
C ALA A 220 13.59 -2.41 -2.72
N LEU A 221 13.68 -1.51 -1.73
CA LEU A 221 12.87 -1.52 -0.53
C LEU A 221 11.89 -0.34 -0.54
N GLU A 222 10.72 -0.57 0.03
CA GLU A 222 9.86 0.50 0.50
C GLU A 222 9.96 0.62 2.03
N VAL A 223 9.49 1.76 2.55
CA VAL A 223 9.55 2.09 3.97
C VAL A 223 8.14 2.25 4.52
N GLU A 224 7.92 1.66 5.68
CA GLU A 224 6.72 1.82 6.50
C GLU A 224 7.15 2.23 7.91
N TYR A 225 6.41 3.14 8.54
CA TYR A 225 6.66 3.52 9.93
C TYR A 225 5.73 2.75 10.87
N LEU A 226 6.30 1.95 11.76
CA LEU A 226 5.55 1.21 12.78
C LEU A 226 5.47 2.06 14.06
N SER A 227 4.32 2.67 14.31
CA SER A 227 4.14 3.63 15.41
C SER A 227 4.35 3.04 16.80
N GLU A 228 3.87 1.82 17.04
CA GLU A 228 3.98 1.14 18.34
C GLU A 228 5.43 0.85 18.73
N GLU A 229 6.30 0.66 17.74
CA GLU A 229 7.71 0.33 17.93
C GLU A 229 8.63 1.53 17.69
N ASN A 230 8.14 2.61 17.08
CA ASN A 230 8.91 3.75 16.60
C ASN A 230 10.11 3.32 15.73
N VAL A 231 9.83 2.46 14.74
CA VAL A 231 10.84 1.95 13.79
C VAL A 231 10.38 2.13 12.35
N LEU A 232 11.35 2.20 11.44
CA LEU A 232 11.12 2.01 10.01
C LEU A 232 11.24 0.53 9.69
N LEU A 233 10.16 -0.04 9.19
CA LEU A 233 10.13 -1.35 8.59
C LEU A 233 10.42 -1.19 7.10
N LEU A 234 11.57 -1.68 6.66
CA LEU A 234 11.91 -1.76 5.25
C LEU A 234 11.60 -3.15 4.72
N THR A 235 10.85 -3.23 3.62
CA THR A 235 10.47 -4.49 2.97
C THR A 235 10.70 -4.44 1.46
N PRO A 236 10.97 -5.57 0.80
CA PRO A 236 11.05 -5.61 -0.65
C PRO A 236 9.79 -5.05 -1.32
N ILE A 237 9.98 -4.22 -2.35
CA ILE A 237 8.86 -3.73 -3.17
C ILE A 237 8.21 -4.89 -3.92
N GLN A 238 9.01 -5.85 -4.39
CA GLN A 238 8.54 -7.02 -5.12
C GLN A 238 7.92 -8.05 -4.17
N LEU A 239 6.62 -8.26 -4.31
CA LEU A 239 5.81 -9.12 -3.44
C LEU A 239 6.29 -10.58 -3.33
N LYS A 240 7.00 -11.08 -4.35
CA LYS A 240 7.53 -12.45 -4.38
C LYS A 240 8.63 -12.69 -3.35
N PHE A 241 9.19 -11.65 -2.75
CA PHE A 241 10.18 -11.77 -1.67
C PHE A 241 9.55 -11.42 -0.34
N LYS A 242 9.85 -12.23 0.67
CA LYS A 242 9.47 -11.99 2.07
C LYS A 242 10.72 -11.82 2.90
N GLY A 243 10.78 -10.72 3.62
CA GLY A 243 11.96 -10.33 4.38
C GLY A 243 11.81 -8.88 4.79
N SER A 244 12.49 -8.50 5.87
CA SER A 244 12.41 -7.14 6.38
C SER A 244 13.69 -6.74 7.10
N LEU A 245 13.86 -5.43 7.23
CA LEU A 245 14.86 -4.82 8.07
C LEU A 245 14.17 -3.74 8.91
N LYS A 246 14.41 -3.74 10.21
CA LYS A 246 13.92 -2.68 11.11
C LYS A 246 15.07 -1.77 11.47
N ILE A 247 14.85 -0.46 11.38
CA ILE A 247 15.82 0.54 11.83
C ILE A 247 15.13 1.59 12.71
N THR A 248 15.84 2.09 13.71
CA THR A 248 15.37 3.22 14.51
C THR A 248 15.65 4.52 13.74
N PRO A 249 14.62 5.31 13.42
CA PRO A 249 14.81 6.53 12.65
C PRO A 249 15.43 7.65 13.51
N ILE A 250 16.41 8.32 12.92
CA ILE A 250 17.09 9.50 13.48
C ILE A 250 17.00 10.62 12.45
N VAL A 251 16.76 11.84 12.91
CA VAL A 251 16.78 13.02 12.06
C VAL A 251 17.99 13.86 12.41
N LYS A 252 18.77 14.22 11.38
CA LYS A 252 19.78 15.27 11.46
C LYS A 252 19.17 16.57 10.93
N VAL A 253 19.34 17.67 11.66
CA VAL A 253 19.00 19.02 11.19
C VAL A 253 20.27 19.85 11.03
N GLU A 254 20.36 20.60 9.94
CA GLU A 254 21.49 21.46 9.63
C GLU A 254 21.04 22.86 9.21
N GLN A 255 21.67 23.89 9.80
CA GLN A 255 21.44 25.28 9.47
C GLN A 255 22.69 26.11 9.84
N ASP A 256 23.17 26.92 8.91
CA ASP A 256 24.27 27.89 9.12
C ASP A 256 25.51 27.29 9.83
N GLY A 257 25.91 26.08 9.42
CA GLY A 257 27.07 25.37 9.96
C GLY A 257 26.82 24.64 11.30
N LYS A 258 25.63 24.78 11.90
CA LYS A 258 25.19 23.97 13.03
C LYS A 258 24.62 22.65 12.53
N SER A 259 24.83 21.59 13.32
CA SER A 259 24.27 20.27 13.07
C SER A 259 23.84 19.63 14.38
N GLU A 260 22.58 19.20 14.44
CA GLU A 260 21.99 18.55 15.60
C GLU A 260 21.26 17.27 15.19
N PHE A 261 21.14 16.32 16.11
CA PHE A 261 20.43 15.06 15.91
C PHE A 261 19.29 14.93 16.91
N PHE A 262 18.16 14.38 16.47
CA PHE A 262 17.07 14.01 17.36
C PHE A 262 16.39 12.72 16.93
N VAL A 263 15.88 11.99 17.92
CA VAL A 263 15.11 10.76 17.72
C VAL A 263 13.67 11.16 17.42
N LEU A 264 13.08 10.59 16.37
CA LEU A 264 11.65 10.72 16.10
C LEU A 264 10.84 10.12 17.26
N LYS A 265 9.74 10.77 17.64
CA LYS A 265 8.81 10.26 18.67
C LYS A 265 7.51 9.73 18.08
N SER A 266 7.25 10.07 16.81
CA SER A 266 6.07 9.70 16.04
C SER A 266 6.44 9.71 14.57
N LYS A 267 5.49 9.43 13.68
CA LYS A 267 5.66 9.58 12.23
C LYS A 267 5.93 11.03 11.79
N ASN A 268 5.67 12.00 12.66
CA ASN A 268 5.68 13.43 12.36
C ASN A 268 6.86 14.13 13.04
N ILE A 269 7.54 14.99 12.30
CA ILE A 269 8.49 15.97 12.80
C ILE A 269 7.73 17.27 13.03
N GLU A 270 7.59 17.65 14.29
CA GLU A 270 7.00 18.92 14.70
C GLU A 270 8.03 20.04 14.51
N LEU A 271 7.85 20.88 13.48
CA LEU A 271 8.79 21.96 13.12
C LEU A 271 8.88 23.05 14.19
N ASN A 272 7.86 23.14 15.05
CA ASN A 272 7.85 24.02 16.20
C ASN A 272 8.79 23.55 17.33
N ASN A 273 9.23 22.29 17.30
CA ASN A 273 10.02 21.65 18.36
C ASN A 273 11.43 21.24 17.87
N LEU A 274 11.99 21.98 16.92
CA LEU A 274 13.36 21.74 16.45
C LEU A 274 14.38 22.00 17.58
N PRO A 275 15.56 21.34 17.54
CA PRO A 275 16.64 21.57 18.47
C PRO A 275 17.00 23.05 18.66
N ALA A 276 17.44 23.40 19.87
CA ALA A 276 17.79 24.78 20.21
C ALA A 276 18.86 25.34 19.26
N GLY A 277 18.65 26.57 18.80
CA GLY A 277 19.59 27.25 17.89
C GLY A 277 19.35 27.00 16.41
N ILE A 278 18.33 26.21 16.05
CA ILE A 278 17.75 26.15 14.70
C ILE A 278 16.58 27.14 14.62
N ASP A 279 16.65 28.08 13.68
CA ASP A 279 15.54 28.96 13.33
C ASP A 279 14.59 28.24 12.36
N LYS A 280 13.42 27.86 12.88
CA LYS A 280 12.36 27.21 12.13
C LYS A 280 11.76 28.08 11.03
N ASN A 281 11.94 29.40 11.07
CA ASN A 281 11.38 30.36 10.09
C ASN A 281 12.37 30.65 8.94
N ALA A 282 13.56 30.05 8.96
CA ALA A 282 14.58 30.19 7.93
C ALA A 282 14.76 28.87 7.14
N ASN A 283 15.68 28.89 6.17
CA ASN A 283 16.05 27.65 5.46
C ASN A 283 16.84 26.72 6.39
N TYR A 284 16.58 25.43 6.32
CA TYR A 284 17.36 24.40 6.99
C TYR A 284 17.24 23.07 6.23
N VAL A 285 18.13 22.13 6.54
CA VAL A 285 18.14 20.82 5.91
C VAL A 285 17.79 19.78 6.95
N LEU A 286 16.81 18.93 6.66
CA LEU A 286 16.51 17.74 7.44
C LEU A 286 17.01 16.51 6.68
N THR A 287 17.73 15.63 7.35
CA THR A 287 18.13 14.32 6.82
C THR A 287 17.52 13.23 7.71
N LEU A 288 16.62 12.43 7.14
CA LEU A 288 16.16 11.20 7.76
C LEU A 288 17.25 10.13 7.59
N GLY A 289 17.59 9.43 8.65
CA GLY A 289 18.63 8.40 8.64
C GLY A 289 18.54 7.44 9.81
N TYR A 290 19.64 6.74 10.06
CA TYR A 290 19.80 5.78 11.15
C TYR A 290 21.29 5.68 11.53
N TYR A 291 21.58 5.08 12.69
CA TYR A 291 22.95 4.73 13.06
C TYR A 291 23.27 3.30 12.61
N GLU A 292 24.35 3.16 11.82
CA GLU A 292 25.00 1.88 11.56
C GLU A 292 26.07 1.66 12.64
N GLY A 293 25.91 0.61 13.44
CA GLY A 293 26.74 0.40 14.63
C GLY A 293 26.50 1.47 15.70
N GLU A 294 27.54 1.81 16.47
CA GLU A 294 27.39 2.69 17.64
C GLU A 294 27.34 4.19 17.31
N SER A 295 27.89 4.63 16.17
CA SER A 295 28.11 6.06 15.93
C SER A 295 28.08 6.50 14.46
N THR A 296 27.98 5.59 13.49
CA THR A 296 28.03 5.98 12.07
C THR A 296 26.64 6.33 11.56
N PHE A 297 26.31 7.62 11.47
CA PHE A 297 25.06 8.06 10.88
C PHE A 297 25.04 7.81 9.36
N LYS A 298 23.95 7.21 8.88
CA LYS A 298 23.65 6.97 7.46
C LYS A 298 22.35 7.67 7.09
N GLY A 299 22.42 8.57 6.11
CA GLY A 299 21.23 9.21 5.54
C GLY A 299 20.45 8.26 4.64
N LEU A 300 19.13 8.37 4.69
CA LEU A 300 18.19 7.72 3.77
C LEU A 300 17.65 8.70 2.73
N SER A 301 17.27 9.89 3.19
CA SER A 301 16.56 10.90 2.39
C SER A 301 16.74 12.28 3.01
N VAL A 302 16.68 13.32 2.19
CA VAL A 302 16.94 14.71 2.58
C VAL A 302 15.78 15.59 2.14
N ILE A 303 15.33 16.46 3.04
CA ILE A 303 14.41 17.54 2.74
C ILE A 303 15.13 18.87 2.99
N ASN A 304 15.33 19.65 1.93
CA ASN A 304 15.74 21.04 2.05
C ASN A 304 14.50 21.89 2.31
N VAL A 305 14.32 22.33 3.54
CA VAL A 305 13.22 23.20 3.92
C VAL A 305 13.51 24.62 3.44
N LYS A 306 12.62 25.16 2.60
CA LYS A 306 12.72 26.50 2.01
C LYS A 306 11.73 27.45 2.66
N GLY A 307 12.19 28.65 3.03
CA GLY A 307 11.37 29.72 3.60
C GLY A 307 10.87 29.49 5.03
N GLY A 308 11.20 28.34 5.64
CA GLY A 308 10.80 27.98 6.99
C GLY A 308 9.29 27.84 7.19
N LEU A 309 8.88 27.72 8.46
CA LEU A 309 7.50 27.85 8.88
C LEU A 309 7.09 29.33 8.78
N LYS A 310 6.04 29.63 8.03
CA LYS A 310 5.48 31.00 7.93
C LYS A 310 4.43 31.27 8.99
#